data_AF-A0A1V4LYM3-F1
#
_entry.id   AF-A0A1V4LYM3-F1
#
_cell.length_a   1.000
_cell.length_b   1.000
_cell.length_c   1.000
_cell.angle_alpha   90.00
_cell.angle_beta   90.00
_cell.angle_gamma   90.00
#
_symmetry.space_group_name_H-M   'P 1'
#
loop_
_entity.id
_entity.type
_entity.pdbx_description
1 polymer ?
#
loop_
_entity_poly.entity_id
_entity_poly.type
_entity_poly.pdbx_seq_one_letter_code
_entity_poly.pdbx_strand_id
1 'polypeptide(L)'
;MKPKEITTVAILSASLTAGKLALSAVPNIEIVSFLFIVFTVVFGVKRTLLTAVIFTTTEMLIYGFGIWILGYYLIWPTLILLTALLKPHLKSEYGYSIFSGLFGLFFGLYFAVFESFFYGIGYGITYWIQGIPFDLLHGGSNFIVMLVLFKPITRSVLKMKEKT
;
A
#
# COMPACT_ATOMS: atom_id res chain seq x y z
N MET A 1 -4.59 -23.45 6.14
CA MET A 1 -3.76 -22.98 5.00
C MET A 1 -2.74 -24.06 4.68
N LYS A 2 -2.37 -24.24 3.41
CA LYS A 2 -1.29 -25.18 3.06
C LYS A 2 0.07 -24.55 3.40
N PRO A 3 1.13 -25.33 3.71
CA PRO A 3 2.46 -24.77 4.04
C PRO A 3 2.99 -23.77 3.01
N LYS A 4 2.87 -24.08 1.71
CA LYS A 4 3.25 -23.18 0.60
C LYS A 4 2.57 -21.81 0.66
N GLU A 5 1.32 -21.75 1.13
CA GLU A 5 0.58 -20.48 1.24
C GLU A 5 1.10 -19.62 2.39
N ILE A 6 1.43 -20.26 3.52
CA ILE A 6 2.02 -19.59 4.68
C ILE A 6 3.37 -18.97 4.28
N THR A 7 4.24 -19.76 3.64
CA THR A 7 5.54 -19.28 3.16
C THR A 7 5.40 -18.14 2.15
N THR A 8 4.41 -18.23 1.24
CA THR A 8 4.15 -17.16 0.27
C THR A 8 3.78 -15.86 0.98
N VAL A 9 2.80 -15.90 1.89
CA VAL A 9 2.37 -14.72 2.65
C VAL A 9 3.52 -14.12 3.47
N ALA A 10 4.36 -14.96 4.09
CA ALA A 10 5.54 -14.51 4.84
C ALA A 10 6.54 -13.76 3.93
N ILE A 11 6.85 -14.30 2.75
CA ILE A 11 7.76 -13.65 1.79
C ILE A 11 7.19 -12.32 1.29
N LEU A 12 5.90 -12.27 0.98
CA LEU A 12 5.24 -11.03 0.53
C LEU A 12 5.30 -9.96 1.63
N SER A 13 5.04 -10.33 2.88
CA SER A 13 5.09 -9.41 4.01
C SER A 13 6.51 -8.90 4.27
N ALA A 14 7.50 -9.81 4.25
CA ALA A 14 8.90 -9.43 4.39
C ALA A 14 9.35 -8.47 3.27
N SER A 15 8.87 -8.67 2.04
CA SER A 15 9.17 -7.78 0.91
C SER A 15 8.59 -6.37 1.10
N LEU A 16 7.38 -6.26 1.66
CA LEU A 16 6.77 -4.96 2.00
C LEU A 16 7.58 -4.23 3.07
N THR A 17 7.92 -4.90 4.17
CA THR A 17 8.72 -4.31 5.25
C THR A 17 10.11 -3.92 4.75
N ALA A 18 10.80 -4.79 4.02
CA ALA A 18 12.11 -4.47 3.44
C ALA A 18 12.04 -3.29 2.46
N GLY A 19 11.01 -3.25 1.60
CA GLY A 19 10.79 -2.16 0.66
C GLY A 19 10.51 -0.82 1.35
N LYS A 20 9.70 -0.83 2.41
CA LYS A 20 9.44 0.37 3.22
C LYS A 20 10.72 0.86 3.92
N LEU A 21 11.47 -0.04 4.53
CA LEU A 21 12.73 0.29 5.21
C LEU A 21 13.77 0.83 4.22
N ALA A 22 13.88 0.25 3.03
CA ALA A 22 14.82 0.71 1.99
C ALA A 22 14.53 2.14 1.53
N LEU A 23 13.27 2.56 1.54
CA LEU A 23 12.86 3.93 1.18
C LEU A 23 12.68 4.86 2.39
N SER A 24 12.97 4.39 3.61
CA SER A 24 12.78 5.18 4.84
C SER A 24 13.59 6.48 4.87
N ALA A 25 14.69 6.56 4.12
CA ALA A 25 15.50 7.78 3.98
C ALA A 25 14.82 8.88 3.16
N VAL A 26 13.80 8.55 2.36
CA VAL A 26 13.10 9.49 1.49
C VAL A 26 11.71 9.78 2.06
N PRO A 27 11.44 11.01 2.54
CA PRO A 27 10.18 11.30 3.19
C PRO A 27 8.99 11.17 2.23
N ASN A 28 7.92 10.52 2.69
CA ASN A 28 6.64 10.37 1.99
C ASN A 28 6.68 9.63 0.64
N ILE A 29 7.81 9.02 0.29
CA ILE A 29 7.91 8.10 -0.85
C ILE A 29 7.99 6.69 -0.30
N GLU A 30 7.09 5.82 -0.77
CA GLU A 30 7.08 4.41 -0.38
C GLU A 30 6.79 3.50 -1.59
N ILE A 31 7.11 2.22 -1.41
CA ILE A 31 6.83 1.17 -2.40
C ILE A 31 5.66 0.28 -1.95
N VAL A 32 5.09 0.54 -0.76
CA VAL A 32 4.09 -0.32 -0.10
C VAL A 32 2.79 -0.36 -0.91
N SER A 33 2.25 0.80 -1.27
CA SER A 33 1.07 0.92 -2.14
C SER A 33 1.23 0.15 -3.46
N PHE A 34 2.39 0.31 -4.11
CA PHE A 34 2.74 -0.41 -5.34
C PHE A 34 2.72 -1.94 -5.14
N LEU A 35 3.40 -2.43 -4.10
CA LEU A 35 3.49 -3.86 -3.82
C LEU A 35 2.13 -4.46 -3.48
N PHE A 36 1.28 -3.78 -2.70
CA PHE A 36 -0.07 -4.26 -2.42
C PHE A 36 -0.92 -4.39 -3.69
N ILE A 37 -0.84 -3.44 -4.60
CA ILE A 37 -1.55 -3.51 -5.89
C ILE A 37 -1.05 -4.71 -6.70
N VAL A 38 0.27 -4.84 -6.89
CA VAL A 38 0.88 -5.97 -7.63
C VAL A 38 0.51 -7.30 -7.00
N PHE A 39 0.62 -7.42 -5.67
CA PHE A 39 0.31 -8.65 -4.96
C PHE A 39 -1.16 -9.03 -5.10
N THR A 40 -2.07 -8.06 -5.03
CA THR A 40 -3.49 -8.28 -5.28
C THR A 40 -3.75 -8.79 -6.69
N VAL A 41 -3.10 -8.20 -7.69
CA VAL A 41 -3.24 -8.59 -9.10
C VAL A 41 -2.73 -10.02 -9.33
N VAL A 42 -1.60 -10.40 -8.73
CA VAL A 42 -0.87 -11.65 -9.02
C VAL A 42 -1.24 -12.81 -8.09
N PHE A 43 -1.34 -12.56 -6.78
CA PHE A 43 -1.57 -13.58 -5.76
C PHE A 43 -3.02 -13.62 -5.25
N GLY A 44 -3.80 -12.60 -5.56
CA GLY A 44 -5.23 -12.51 -5.23
C GLY A 44 -5.50 -11.96 -3.84
N VAL A 45 -6.74 -11.48 -3.65
CA VAL A 45 -7.20 -10.74 -2.46
C VAL A 45 -6.90 -11.45 -1.15
N LYS A 46 -7.25 -12.73 -1.03
CA LYS A 46 -7.12 -13.48 0.23
C LYS A 46 -5.70 -13.49 0.77
N ARG A 47 -4.70 -13.72 -0.09
CA ARG A 47 -3.29 -13.78 0.31
C ARG A 47 -2.76 -12.39 0.64
N THR A 48 -3.14 -11.39 -0.15
CA THR A 48 -2.71 -10.02 0.07
C THR A 48 -3.31 -9.41 1.35
N LEU A 49 -4.56 -9.74 1.70
CA LEU A 49 -5.17 -9.31 2.96
C LEU A 49 -4.43 -9.89 4.18
N LEU A 50 -4.10 -11.18 4.16
CA LEU A 50 -3.28 -11.78 5.23
C LEU A 50 -1.90 -11.13 5.30
N THR A 51 -1.33 -10.81 4.14
CA THR A 51 -0.05 -10.09 4.05
C THR A 51 -0.16 -8.71 4.68
N ALA A 52 -1.24 -7.96 4.43
CA ALA A 52 -1.45 -6.63 5.01
C ALA A 52 -1.56 -6.67 6.55
N VAL A 53 -2.22 -7.68 7.10
CA VAL A 53 -2.29 -7.89 8.55
C VAL A 53 -0.89 -8.11 9.12
N ILE A 54 -0.12 -9.03 8.55
CA ILE A 54 1.23 -9.35 9.06
C ILE A 54 2.17 -8.16 8.89
N PHE A 55 2.11 -7.46 7.76
CA PHE A 55 2.87 -6.24 7.51
C PHE A 55 2.57 -5.19 8.57
N THR A 56 1.28 -4.89 8.81
CA THR A 56 0.87 -3.87 9.79
C THR A 56 1.28 -4.27 11.22
N THR A 57 1.14 -5.54 11.58
CA THR A 57 1.64 -6.04 12.87
C THR A 57 3.16 -5.91 12.97
N THR A 58 3.89 -6.17 11.89
CA THR A 58 5.36 -6.03 11.86
C THR A 58 5.76 -4.56 12.03
N GLU A 59 5.06 -3.64 11.38
CA GLU A 59 5.27 -2.19 11.55
C GLU A 59 5.05 -1.75 13.00
N MET A 60 4.01 -2.27 13.65
CA MET A 60 3.75 -2.02 15.07
C MET A 60 4.88 -2.55 15.96
N LEU A 61 5.47 -3.70 15.64
CA LEU A 61 6.58 -4.27 16.40
C LEU A 61 7.89 -3.49 16.22
N ILE A 62 8.12 -2.92 15.04
CA ILE A 62 9.34 -2.16 14.72
C ILE A 62 9.26 -0.74 15.30
N TYR A 63 8.16 -0.03 15.06
CA TYR A 63 8.02 1.39 15.37
C TYR A 63 7.23 1.67 16.66
N GLY A 64 6.71 0.62 17.30
CA GLY A 64 5.85 0.73 18.47
C GLY A 64 4.38 0.98 18.11
N PHE A 65 3.53 0.90 19.14
CA PHE A 65 2.10 1.15 18.99
C PHE A 65 1.83 2.66 18.89
N GLY A 66 1.14 3.07 17.82
CA GLY A 66 0.61 4.41 17.64
C GLY A 66 -0.74 4.38 16.94
N ILE A 67 -1.52 5.47 17.04
CA ILE A 67 -2.87 5.55 16.46
C ILE A 67 -2.85 5.26 14.95
N TRP A 68 -1.79 5.66 14.24
CA TRP A 68 -1.58 5.38 12.82
C TRP A 68 -1.58 3.89 12.45
N ILE A 69 -1.22 2.98 13.37
CA ILE A 69 -1.29 1.52 13.15
C ILE A 69 -2.73 1.08 12.93
N LEU A 70 -3.69 1.65 13.67
CA LEU A 70 -5.11 1.38 13.47
C LEU A 70 -5.57 1.86 12.08
N GLY A 71 -5.05 3.00 11.64
CA GLY A 71 -5.23 3.48 10.27
C GLY A 71 -4.67 2.50 9.23
N TYR A 72 -3.49 1.92 9.47
CA TYR A 72 -2.90 0.89 8.59
C TYR A 72 -3.75 -0.37 8.48
N TYR A 73 -4.34 -0.84 9.58
CA TYR A 73 -5.25 -1.99 9.55
C TYR A 73 -6.51 -1.75 8.72
N LEU A 74 -6.85 -0.50 8.40
CA LEU A 74 -8.02 -0.16 7.58
C LEU A 74 -7.64 0.25 6.15
N ILE A 75 -6.61 1.08 5.97
CA ILE A 75 -6.25 1.64 4.67
C ILE A 75 -5.67 0.58 3.72
N TRP A 76 -4.85 -0.35 4.22
CA TRP A 76 -4.24 -1.39 3.37
C TRP A 76 -5.27 -2.41 2.86
N PRO A 77 -6.18 -2.96 3.70
CA PRO A 77 -7.29 -3.76 3.19
C PRO A 77 -8.17 -2.99 2.21
N THR A 78 -8.43 -1.70 2.45
CA THR A 78 -9.21 -0.86 1.54
C THR A 78 -8.55 -0.76 0.16
N LEU A 79 -7.24 -0.49 0.10
CA LEU A 79 -6.48 -0.49 -1.15
C LEU A 79 -6.58 -1.83 -1.89
N ILE A 80 -6.44 -2.94 -1.17
CA ILE A 80 -6.49 -4.30 -1.73
C ILE A 80 -7.87 -4.58 -2.33
N LEU A 81 -8.95 -4.24 -1.61
CA LEU A 81 -10.32 -4.45 -2.08
C LEU A 81 -10.65 -3.56 -3.28
N LEU A 82 -10.26 -2.28 -3.24
CA LEU A 82 -10.42 -1.36 -4.38
C LEU A 82 -9.64 -1.84 -5.60
N THR A 83 -8.41 -2.31 -5.40
CA THR A 83 -7.61 -2.89 -6.49
C THR A 83 -8.32 -4.07 -7.14
N ALA A 84 -8.89 -4.96 -6.33
CA ALA A 84 -9.60 -6.13 -6.81
C ALA A 84 -10.87 -5.76 -7.59
N LEU A 85 -11.62 -4.76 -7.09
CA LEU A 85 -12.82 -4.24 -7.73
C LEU A 85 -12.52 -3.56 -9.07
N LEU A 86 -11.43 -2.79 -9.14
CA LEU A 86 -11.06 -2.04 -10.33
C LEU A 86 -10.27 -2.86 -11.34
N LYS A 87 -9.59 -3.93 -10.93
CA LYS A 87 -8.78 -4.80 -11.80
C LYS A 87 -9.47 -5.22 -13.12
N PRO A 88 -10.77 -5.60 -13.16
CA PRO A 88 -11.45 -5.92 -14.42
C PRO A 88 -11.54 -4.75 -15.41
N HIS A 89 -11.50 -3.52 -14.91
CA HIS A 89 -11.60 -2.28 -15.69
C HIS A 89 -10.22 -1.69 -16.04
N LEU A 90 -9.20 -1.97 -15.22
CA LEU A 90 -7.83 -1.50 -15.43
C LEU A 90 -7.06 -2.43 -16.38
N LYS A 91 -6.96 -2.02 -17.66
CA LYS A 91 -6.34 -2.85 -18.72
C LYS A 91 -4.87 -2.54 -19.00
N SER A 92 -4.31 -1.49 -18.40
CA SER A 92 -2.95 -1.03 -18.68
C SER A 92 -2.26 -0.45 -17.44
N GLU A 93 -0.93 -0.35 -17.52
CA GLU A 93 -0.08 0.33 -16.54
C GLU A 93 -0.57 1.75 -16.23
N TYR A 94 -1.08 2.47 -17.22
CA TYR A 94 -1.63 3.82 -17.05
C TYR A 94 -2.82 3.85 -16.09
N GLY A 95 -3.75 2.90 -16.23
CA GLY A 95 -4.92 2.81 -15.35
C GLY A 95 -4.52 2.54 -13.90
N TYR A 96 -3.59 1.61 -13.69
CA TYR A 96 -3.04 1.34 -12.35
C TYR A 96 -2.26 2.53 -11.80
N SER A 97 -1.56 3.29 -12.64
CA SER A 97 -0.79 4.47 -12.24
C SER A 97 -1.69 5.59 -11.77
N ILE A 98 -2.76 5.89 -12.51
CA ILE A 98 -3.77 6.88 -12.11
C ILE A 98 -4.41 6.45 -10.79
N PHE A 99 -4.81 5.18 -10.68
CA PHE A 99 -5.38 4.66 -9.44
C PHE A 99 -4.43 4.78 -8.24
N SER A 100 -3.17 4.36 -8.39
CA SER A 100 -2.16 4.43 -7.34
C SER A 100 -1.81 5.87 -6.97
N GLY A 101 -1.76 6.78 -7.95
CA GLY A 101 -1.50 8.19 -7.72
C GLY A 101 -2.65 8.87 -6.98
N LEU A 102 -3.90 8.61 -7.38
CA LEU A 102 -5.09 9.11 -6.66
C LEU A 102 -5.15 8.58 -5.24
N PHE A 103 -4.89 7.29 -5.05
CA PHE A 103 -4.81 6.71 -3.70
C PHE A 103 -3.77 7.44 -2.84
N GLY A 104 -2.60 7.74 -3.40
CA GLY A 104 -1.57 8.52 -2.70
C GLY A 104 -2.02 9.96 -2.37
N LEU A 105 -2.70 10.64 -3.29
CA LEU A 105 -3.24 11.99 -3.02
C LEU A 105 -4.29 12.00 -1.90
N PHE A 106 -5.05 10.92 -1.74
CA PHE A 106 -6.06 10.80 -0.68
C PHE A 106 -5.52 10.21 0.63
N PHE A 107 -4.24 9.84 0.69
CA PHE A 107 -3.67 9.17 1.85
C PHE A 107 -3.63 10.09 3.07
N GLY A 108 -3.13 11.32 2.94
CA GLY A 108 -3.15 12.31 4.02
C GLY A 108 -4.55 12.75 4.40
N LEU A 109 -5.48 12.87 3.44
CA LEU A 109 -6.90 13.12 3.75
C LEU A 109 -7.50 11.98 4.59
N TYR A 110 -7.18 10.73 4.27
CA TYR A 110 -7.61 9.57 5.05
C TYR A 110 -7.10 9.67 6.49
N PHE A 111 -5.80 9.95 6.69
CA PHE A 111 -5.23 10.11 8.03
C PHE A 111 -5.76 11.33 8.77
N ALA A 112 -6.02 12.44 8.08
CA ALA A 112 -6.64 13.62 8.65
C ALA A 112 -8.02 13.31 9.24
N VAL A 113 -8.86 12.60 8.48
CA VAL A 113 -10.19 12.18 8.93
C VAL A 113 -10.05 11.16 10.06
N PHE A 114 -9.16 10.19 9.92
CA PHE A 114 -8.93 9.16 10.95
C PHE A 114 -8.50 9.77 12.29
N GLU A 115 -7.50 10.65 12.28
CA GLU A 115 -6.99 11.31 13.48
C GLU A 115 -8.00 12.31 14.07
N SER A 116 -8.89 12.88 13.24
CA SER A 116 -9.94 13.78 13.74
C SER A 116 -10.92 13.11 14.71
N PHE A 117 -11.10 11.78 14.63
CA PHE A 117 -11.93 11.04 15.59
C PHE A 117 -11.30 10.98 16.99
N PHE A 118 -9.97 11.11 17.08
CA PHE A 118 -9.23 11.03 18.34
C PHE A 118 -8.87 12.41 18.89
N TYR A 119 -8.50 13.34 18.01
CA TYR A 119 -7.95 14.66 18.38
C TYR A 119 -8.89 15.83 18.02
N GLY A 120 -10.04 15.55 17.43
CA GLY A 120 -11.07 16.54 17.06
C GLY A 120 -10.94 17.06 15.63
N ILE A 121 -12.06 17.59 15.11
CA ILE A 121 -12.18 18.07 13.73
C ILE A 121 -11.19 19.20 13.41
N GLY A 122 -10.95 20.10 14.37
CA GLY A 122 -9.98 21.20 14.21
C GLY A 122 -8.56 20.69 13.93
N TYR A 123 -8.13 19.63 14.63
CA TYR A 123 -6.84 18.98 14.39
C TYR A 123 -6.81 18.29 13.02
N GLY A 124 -7.88 17.59 12.64
CA GLY A 124 -7.94 16.93 11.32
C GLY A 124 -7.81 17.91 10.16
N ILE A 125 -8.50 19.05 10.23
CA ILE A 125 -8.41 20.09 9.18
C ILE A 125 -7.01 20.67 9.10
N THR A 126 -6.38 21.00 10.23
CA THR A 126 -5.01 21.55 10.23
C THR A 126 -3.99 20.52 9.74
N TYR A 127 -4.12 19.26 10.17
CA TYR A 127 -3.30 18.15 9.68
C TYR A 127 -3.39 18.03 8.17
N TRP A 128 -4.60 18.04 7.60
CA TRP A 128 -4.79 17.90 6.16
C TRP A 128 -4.16 19.06 5.38
N ILE A 129 -4.40 20.30 5.80
CA ILE A 129 -3.86 21.49 5.12
C ILE A 129 -2.33 21.46 5.12
N GLN A 130 -1.70 21.11 6.24
CA GLN A 130 -0.25 20.96 6.35
C GLN A 130 0.27 19.73 5.56
N GLY A 131 -0.59 18.73 5.36
CA GLY A 131 -0.32 17.49 4.64
C GLY A 131 -0.27 17.64 3.11
N ILE A 132 -0.87 18.68 2.53
CA ILE A 132 -1.02 18.83 1.06
C ILE A 132 0.30 18.66 0.29
N PRO A 133 1.44 19.28 0.67
CA PRO A 133 2.70 19.09 -0.04
C PRO A 133 3.17 17.62 -0.01
N PHE A 134 2.94 16.94 1.12
CA PHE A 134 3.27 15.53 1.29
C PHE A 134 2.33 14.62 0.48
N ASP A 135 1.04 14.95 0.41
CA ASP A 135 0.07 14.24 -0.43
C ASP A 135 0.43 14.35 -1.91
N LEU A 136 0.85 15.53 -2.38
CA LEU A 136 1.31 15.73 -3.76
C LEU A 136 2.56 14.91 -4.06
N LEU A 137 3.54 14.89 -3.15
CA LEU A 137 4.75 14.06 -3.28
C LEU A 137 4.40 12.56 -3.27
N HIS A 138 3.53 12.14 -2.36
CA HIS A 138 3.13 10.75 -2.21
C HIS A 138 2.32 10.26 -3.41
N GLY A 139 1.33 11.03 -3.86
CA GLY A 139 0.55 10.75 -5.06
C GLY A 139 1.38 10.77 -6.35
N GLY A 140 2.24 11.77 -6.52
CA GLY A 140 3.12 11.87 -7.68
C GLY A 140 4.13 10.73 -7.74
N SER A 141 4.77 10.40 -6.62
CA SER A 141 5.74 9.30 -6.55
C SER A 141 5.06 7.95 -6.80
N ASN A 142 3.90 7.67 -6.19
CA ASN A 142 3.11 6.47 -6.45
C ASN A 142 2.69 6.33 -7.91
N PHE A 143 2.27 7.43 -8.56
CA PHE A 143 1.94 7.42 -9.98
C PHE A 143 3.15 7.01 -10.83
N ILE A 144 4.31 7.64 -10.62
CA ILE A 144 5.53 7.38 -11.40
C ILE A 144 6.03 5.95 -11.17
N VAL A 145 6.11 5.54 -9.90
CA VAL A 145 6.56 4.19 -9.51
C VAL A 145 5.68 3.13 -10.17
N MET A 146 4.36 3.29 -10.10
CA MET A 146 3.43 2.37 -10.73
C MET A 146 3.59 2.36 -12.25
N LEU A 147 3.72 3.52 -12.89
CA LEU A 147 3.84 3.63 -14.35
C LEU A 147 5.08 2.90 -14.87
N VAL A 148 6.21 3.08 -14.20
CA VAL A 148 7.50 2.52 -14.62
C VAL A 148 7.61 1.04 -14.25
N LEU A 149 7.20 0.66 -13.03
CA LEU A 149 7.52 -0.67 -12.48
C LEU A 149 6.41 -1.70 -12.64
N PHE A 150 5.15 -1.31 -12.84
CA PHE A 150 4.03 -2.25 -12.83
C PHE A 150 4.21 -3.39 -13.82
N LYS A 151 4.50 -3.06 -15.09
CA LYS A 151 4.66 -4.05 -16.16
C LYS A 151 5.89 -4.94 -15.99
N PRO A 152 7.13 -4.43 -15.78
CA PRO A 152 8.30 -5.29 -15.63
C PRO A 152 8.22 -6.17 -14.38
N ILE A 153 7.75 -5.66 -13.26
CA ILE A 153 7.65 -6.42 -12.01
C ILE A 153 6.54 -7.46 -12.10
N THR A 154 5.33 -7.09 -12.51
CA THR A 154 4.20 -8.04 -12.62
C THR A 154 4.54 -9.21 -13.55
N ARG A 155 5.18 -8.93 -14.71
CA ARG A 155 5.64 -9.98 -15.62
C ARG A 155 6.68 -10.90 -14.98
N SER A 156 7.64 -10.35 -14.25
CA SER A 156 8.70 -11.12 -13.61
C SER A 156 8.15 -12.03 -12.50
N VAL A 157 7.25 -11.49 -11.66
CA VAL A 157 6.62 -12.24 -10.57
C VAL A 157 5.70 -13.35 -11.14
N LEU A 158 4.95 -13.08 -12.21
CA LEU A 158 4.13 -14.10 -12.86
C LEU A 158 4.98 -15.26 -13.40
N LYS A 159 6.10 -14.97 -14.08
CA LYS A 159 7.02 -15.99 -14.57
C LYS A 159 7.62 -16.84 -13.44
N MET A 160 7.91 -16.25 -12.29
CA MET A 160 8.40 -16.99 -11.12
C MET A 160 7.31 -17.91 -10.54
N LYS A 161 6.08 -17.42 -10.47
CA LYS A 161 4.92 -18.16 -9.95
C LYS A 161 4.60 -19.39 -10.81
N GLU A 162 4.77 -19.31 -12.13
CA GLU A 162 4.54 -20.45 -13.03
C GLU A 162 5.59 -21.55 -12.91
N LYS A 163 6.80 -21.22 -12.44
CA LYS A 163 7.91 -22.17 -12.25
C LYS A 163 7.86 -22.92 -10.91
N THR A 164 6.89 -22.65 -10.03
CA THR A 164 6.80 -23.21 -8.66
C THR A 164 5.47 -23.85 -8.32
#